data_AF-A0A382D0K5-F1
#
_entry.id   AF-A0A382D0K5-F1
#
_cell.length_a   1.000
_cell.length_b   1.000
_cell.length_c   1.000
_cell.angle_alpha   90.00
_cell.angle_beta   90.00
_cell.angle_gamma   90.00
#
_symmetry.space_group_name_H-M   'P 1'
#
loop_
_entity.id
_entity.type
_entity.pdbx_description
1 polymer ?
#
loop_
_entity_poly.entity_id
_entity_poly.type
_entity_poly.pdbx_seq_one_letter_code
_entity_poly.pdbx_strand_id
1 'polypeptide(L)'
;MGAGEADTFEAPGPGCWQLDRSHFPGGTTPVMQWLGPEAMQSAYRKQWPIIGVPAETLSFRFVNGFTYTRMRPLIRPDRPSAKPPPAFLLRIGSRLHPEFRRRTRAARRNLEQSPSPAVIAEWHAVTRPRLVEQNLAFGAVDLATLDDAGLAAHLEALLTHIRWTFEEHFRLHGYDLGPIGQLLVAGHRWRIPGGEMLAALVGASPSTSAPIEALRRIRDLVAGSRATPASLTEVAAVSPDVAVELDTYLRYRGSMLFTGYDLDALTLGEMPDVVLATILSGADERIHDPDHLAGTIAGLRERVPEGDRERFDDLLARAREAMDLRDDNGPITAEWPAGLLRLAMKEAGRRLADAGRLHDAS
;
A
#
# COMPACT_ATOMS: atom_id res chain seq x y z
N MET A 1 -3.64 -36.81 -7.87
CA MET A 1 -2.23 -36.63 -8.32
C MET A 1 -1.33 -36.76 -7.10
N GLY A 2 -0.17 -37.40 -7.26
CA GLY A 2 0.59 -38.03 -6.17
C GLY A 2 1.09 -37.10 -5.08
N ALA A 3 0.99 -37.56 -3.84
CA ALA A 3 1.54 -36.95 -2.63
C ALA A 3 3.07 -37.13 -2.51
N GLY A 4 3.81 -37.01 -3.61
CA GLY A 4 5.23 -37.40 -3.67
C GLY A 4 6.21 -36.36 -4.23
N GLU A 5 5.75 -35.19 -4.66
CA GLU A 5 6.62 -34.19 -5.33
C GLU A 5 6.68 -32.82 -4.61
N ALA A 6 5.97 -32.61 -3.50
CA ALA A 6 5.75 -31.27 -2.94
C ALA A 6 6.71 -30.81 -1.82
N ASP A 7 7.69 -31.63 -1.40
CA ASP A 7 8.50 -31.34 -0.18
C ASP A 7 9.91 -30.78 -0.45
N THR A 8 10.30 -30.54 -1.70
CA THR A 8 11.64 -30.00 -2.00
C THR A 8 11.64 -28.48 -2.00
N PHE A 9 12.36 -27.88 -1.06
CA PHE A 9 12.67 -26.44 -1.09
C PHE A 9 13.72 -26.16 -2.18
N GLU A 10 13.29 -25.56 -3.28
CA GLU A 10 14.20 -25.00 -4.29
C GLU A 10 14.51 -23.54 -3.95
N ALA A 11 15.79 -23.23 -3.72
CA ALA A 11 16.18 -21.86 -3.42
C ALA A 11 15.79 -20.91 -4.58
N PRO A 12 15.34 -19.68 -4.29
CA PRO A 12 14.82 -18.74 -5.30
C PRO A 12 15.88 -18.23 -6.31
N GLY A 13 17.13 -18.69 -6.19
CA GLY A 13 18.27 -18.34 -7.02
C GLY A 13 19.51 -17.98 -6.19
N PRO A 14 20.63 -17.62 -6.85
CA PRO A 14 21.87 -17.26 -6.16
C PRO A 14 21.71 -16.02 -5.27
N GLY A 15 22.59 -15.88 -4.27
CA GLY A 15 22.71 -14.73 -3.38
C GLY A 15 22.00 -14.87 -2.04
N CYS A 16 21.98 -13.78 -1.26
CA CYS A 16 21.36 -13.78 0.07
C CYS A 16 19.90 -13.32 -0.03
N TRP A 17 18.98 -14.25 0.23
CA TRP A 17 17.55 -14.00 0.26
C TRP A 17 17.06 -13.93 1.70
N GLN A 18 16.04 -13.13 1.94
CA GLN A 18 15.37 -13.01 3.22
C GLN A 18 13.91 -13.42 3.04
N LEU A 19 13.41 -14.27 3.95
CA LEU A 19 11.98 -14.53 4.05
C LEU A 19 11.29 -13.22 4.43
N ASP A 20 10.33 -12.81 3.63
CA ASP A 20 9.54 -11.60 3.85
C ASP A 20 8.10 -12.01 4.18
N ARG A 21 7.69 -11.76 5.42
CA ARG A 21 6.32 -12.02 5.89
C ARG A 21 5.53 -10.74 6.15
N SER A 22 6.07 -9.59 5.74
CA SER A 22 5.45 -8.29 6.03
C SER A 22 4.18 -8.04 5.22
N HIS A 23 4.10 -8.64 4.02
CA HIS A 23 2.93 -8.50 3.12
C HIS A 23 2.15 -9.81 2.98
N PHE A 24 2.86 -10.92 2.76
CA PHE A 24 2.24 -12.23 2.60
C PHE A 24 2.73 -13.18 3.71
N PRO A 25 1.83 -13.68 4.59
CA PRO A 25 2.25 -14.53 5.71
C PRO A 25 2.70 -15.93 5.27
N GLY A 26 2.33 -16.36 4.06
CA GLY A 26 2.59 -17.66 3.41
C GLY A 26 1.40 -18.10 2.56
N GLY A 27 1.55 -19.12 1.72
CA GLY A 27 0.44 -19.71 0.96
C GLY A 27 -0.13 -18.82 -0.14
N THR A 28 0.66 -17.88 -0.68
CA THR A 28 0.15 -16.82 -1.57
C THR A 28 -0.56 -17.34 -2.82
N THR A 29 -1.66 -16.71 -3.22
CA THR A 29 -2.44 -17.12 -4.41
C THR A 29 -1.61 -17.02 -5.69
N PRO A 30 -1.82 -17.90 -6.70
CA PRO A 30 -1.03 -17.89 -7.93
C PRO A 30 -1.03 -16.56 -8.68
N VAL A 31 -2.14 -15.82 -8.64
CA VAL A 31 -2.25 -14.50 -9.28
C VAL A 31 -1.32 -13.50 -8.61
N MET A 32 -1.29 -13.44 -7.27
CA MET A 32 -0.36 -12.57 -6.55
C MET A 32 1.09 -13.02 -6.70
N GLN A 33 1.33 -14.34 -6.83
CA GLN A 33 2.66 -14.87 -7.12
C GLN A 33 3.20 -14.40 -8.47
N TRP A 34 2.33 -14.19 -9.46
CA TRP A 34 2.69 -13.62 -10.76
C TRP A 34 2.80 -12.09 -10.71
N LEU A 35 1.80 -11.41 -10.13
CA LEU A 35 1.65 -9.96 -10.17
C LEU A 35 2.73 -9.23 -9.34
N GLY A 36 2.96 -9.66 -8.09
CA GLY A 36 3.86 -8.99 -7.15
C GLY A 36 5.28 -8.83 -7.67
N PRO A 37 5.96 -9.92 -8.11
CA PRO A 37 7.31 -9.85 -8.67
C PRO A 37 7.39 -8.98 -9.93
N GLU A 38 6.40 -9.07 -10.82
CA GLU A 38 6.39 -8.35 -12.09
C GLU A 38 6.31 -6.84 -11.83
N ALA A 39 5.33 -6.41 -11.05
CA ALA A 39 5.08 -5.01 -10.74
C ALA A 39 6.23 -4.37 -9.96
N MET A 40 6.67 -4.98 -8.85
CA MET A 40 7.72 -4.42 -8.01
C MET A 40 9.04 -4.27 -8.76
N GLN A 41 9.46 -5.32 -9.48
CA GLN A 41 10.73 -5.27 -10.18
C GLN A 41 10.68 -4.32 -11.38
N SER A 42 9.52 -4.21 -12.07
CA SER A 42 9.31 -3.24 -13.14
C SER A 42 9.47 -1.82 -12.61
N ALA A 43 8.74 -1.46 -11.55
CA ALA A 43 8.78 -0.14 -10.94
C ALA A 43 10.19 0.22 -10.44
N TYR A 44 10.82 -0.65 -9.66
CA TYR A 44 12.12 -0.35 -9.05
C TYR A 44 13.25 -0.22 -10.06
N ARG A 45 13.27 -1.05 -11.12
CA ARG A 45 14.28 -0.89 -12.19
C ARG A 45 14.15 0.45 -12.92
N LYS A 46 12.94 1.00 -13.04
CA LYS A 46 12.69 2.32 -13.64
C LYS A 46 13.04 3.45 -12.66
N GLN A 47 12.60 3.34 -11.41
CA GLN A 47 12.67 4.44 -10.44
C GLN A 47 14.02 4.56 -9.73
N TRP A 48 14.66 3.45 -9.34
CA TRP A 48 15.93 3.47 -8.59
C TRP A 48 17.04 4.22 -9.33
N PRO A 49 17.14 4.09 -10.67
CA PRO A 49 17.45 5.10 -11.65
C PRO A 49 17.65 6.53 -11.18
N ILE A 50 16.46 7.09 -11.07
CA ILE A 50 16.08 8.49 -11.01
C ILE A 50 16.28 9.01 -9.59
N ILE A 51 15.94 8.18 -8.60
CA ILE A 51 16.12 8.53 -7.18
C ILE A 51 17.53 8.26 -6.65
N GLY A 52 18.37 7.57 -7.44
CA GLY A 52 19.79 7.38 -7.14
C GLY A 52 20.09 6.25 -6.15
N VAL A 53 19.19 5.27 -6.01
CA VAL A 53 19.44 4.08 -5.18
C VAL A 53 20.62 3.30 -5.78
N PRO A 54 21.64 2.94 -4.96
CA PRO A 54 22.87 2.29 -5.42
C PRO A 54 22.73 0.76 -5.59
N ALA A 55 21.59 0.34 -6.14
CA ALA A 55 21.23 -1.05 -6.39
C ALA A 55 20.45 -1.17 -7.70
N GLU A 56 20.40 -2.38 -8.26
CA GLU A 56 19.72 -2.64 -9.53
C GLU A 56 18.19 -2.64 -9.33
N THR A 57 17.71 -3.45 -8.40
CA THR A 57 16.30 -3.58 -7.99
C THR A 57 16.20 -4.42 -6.72
N LEU A 58 14.99 -4.61 -6.19
CA LEU A 58 14.68 -5.64 -5.21
C LEU A 58 14.14 -6.86 -5.96
N SER A 59 14.88 -7.97 -5.94
CA SER A 59 14.33 -9.25 -6.36
C SER A 59 13.25 -9.68 -5.39
N PHE A 60 12.14 -10.15 -5.94
CA PHE A 60 10.97 -10.61 -5.20
C PHE A 60 10.53 -11.91 -5.87
N ARG A 61 10.50 -13.03 -5.12
CA ARG A 61 10.15 -14.35 -5.65
C ARG A 61 9.39 -15.16 -4.61
N PHE A 62 8.61 -16.11 -5.09
CA PHE A 62 7.91 -17.07 -4.26
C PHE A 62 8.61 -18.43 -4.32
N VAL A 63 8.73 -19.08 -3.16
CA VAL A 63 9.10 -20.50 -3.04
C VAL A 63 8.06 -21.15 -2.16
N ASN A 64 7.35 -22.15 -2.69
CA ASN A 64 6.26 -22.84 -1.98
C ASN A 64 5.20 -21.88 -1.39
N GLY A 65 4.88 -20.80 -2.11
CA GLY A 65 3.93 -19.78 -1.66
C GLY A 65 4.46 -18.81 -0.59
N PHE A 66 5.76 -18.86 -0.25
CA PHE A 66 6.41 -17.91 0.66
C PHE A 66 7.24 -16.88 -0.11
N THR A 67 7.09 -15.62 0.27
CA THR A 67 7.83 -14.50 -0.35
C THR A 67 9.26 -14.45 0.15
N TYR A 68 10.21 -14.36 -0.77
CA TYR A 68 11.60 -14.06 -0.51
C TYR A 68 12.01 -12.82 -1.27
N THR A 69 12.67 -11.90 -0.56
CA THR A 69 13.21 -10.67 -1.14
C THR A 69 14.73 -10.64 -1.07
N ARG A 70 15.33 -9.93 -2.02
CA ARG A 70 16.78 -9.77 -2.12
C ARG A 70 17.13 -8.46 -2.79
N MET A 71 17.93 -7.64 -2.12
CA MET A 71 18.56 -6.48 -2.74
C MET A 71 19.55 -6.94 -3.82
N ARG A 72 19.34 -6.54 -5.09
CA ARG A 72 20.25 -6.86 -6.20
C ARG A 72 21.34 -5.79 -6.31
N PRO A 73 22.63 -6.12 -6.10
CA PRO A 73 23.70 -5.15 -6.24
C PRO A 73 23.94 -4.79 -7.71
N LEU A 74 24.47 -3.59 -7.97
CA LEU A 74 24.79 -3.12 -9.33
C LEU A 74 25.91 -3.93 -10.03
N ILE A 75 26.71 -4.67 -9.27
CA ILE A 75 27.86 -5.42 -9.78
C ILE A 75 27.69 -6.89 -9.41
N ARG A 76 27.78 -7.77 -10.42
CA ARG A 76 27.76 -9.23 -10.27
C ARG A 76 26.58 -9.73 -9.41
N PRO A 77 25.34 -9.34 -9.72
CA PRO A 77 24.19 -9.68 -8.87
C PRO A 77 23.96 -11.18 -8.72
N ASP A 78 24.34 -12.02 -9.69
CA ASP A 78 24.05 -13.46 -9.60
C ASP A 78 25.26 -14.31 -9.21
N ARG A 79 26.33 -13.69 -8.66
CA ARG A 79 27.46 -14.44 -8.10
C ARG A 79 27.29 -14.68 -6.60
N PRO A 80 27.52 -15.91 -6.10
CA PRO A 80 27.55 -16.18 -4.66
C PRO A 80 28.73 -15.43 -4.04
N SER A 81 28.45 -14.31 -3.36
CA SER A 81 29.48 -13.52 -2.69
C SER A 81 29.70 -14.09 -1.30
N ALA A 82 30.68 -15.00 -1.14
CA ALA A 82 30.97 -15.60 0.16
C ALA A 82 31.51 -14.60 1.20
N LYS A 83 32.08 -13.46 0.76
CA LYS A 83 32.54 -12.35 1.62
C LYS A 83 32.37 -11.01 0.90
N PRO A 84 31.90 -9.94 1.57
CA PRO A 84 31.94 -8.61 0.99
C PRO A 84 33.40 -8.22 0.69
N PRO A 85 33.67 -7.51 -0.42
CA PRO A 85 35.01 -6.99 -0.67
C PRO A 85 35.47 -6.08 0.48
N PRO A 86 36.77 -6.00 0.78
CA PRO A 86 37.29 -5.07 1.77
C PRO A 86 36.74 -3.64 1.56
N ALA A 87 36.42 -2.93 2.64
CA ALA A 87 35.75 -1.63 2.58
C ALA A 87 36.48 -0.60 1.68
N PHE A 88 37.81 -0.66 1.62
CA PHE A 88 38.59 0.23 0.73
C PHE A 88 38.34 -0.06 -0.77
N LEU A 89 38.19 -1.34 -1.17
CA LEU A 89 37.85 -1.71 -2.54
C LEU A 89 36.41 -1.32 -2.88
N LEU A 90 35.47 -1.47 -1.94
CA LEU A 90 34.11 -0.95 -2.11
C LEU A 90 34.08 0.58 -2.26
N ARG A 91 34.94 1.30 -1.53
CA ARG A 91 35.08 2.75 -1.63
C ARG A 91 35.67 3.19 -2.97
N ILE A 92 36.67 2.47 -3.48
CA ILE A 92 37.24 2.73 -4.81
C ILE A 92 36.22 2.39 -5.90
N GLY A 93 35.63 1.19 -5.82
CA GLY A 93 34.63 0.70 -6.77
C GLY A 93 33.42 1.64 -6.89
N SER A 94 32.86 2.08 -5.77
CA SER A 94 31.72 3.02 -5.78
C SER A 94 32.08 4.40 -6.34
N ARG A 95 33.35 4.83 -6.25
CA ARG A 95 33.80 6.14 -6.76
C ARG A 95 34.21 6.12 -8.24
N LEU A 96 34.70 4.99 -8.74
CA LEU A 96 35.18 4.86 -10.11
C LEU A 96 34.14 4.27 -11.05
N HIS A 97 33.29 3.35 -10.57
CA HIS A 97 32.32 2.65 -11.41
C HIS A 97 31.28 3.64 -11.98
N PRO A 98 31.12 3.71 -13.33
CA PRO A 98 30.27 4.72 -13.96
C PRO A 98 28.84 4.72 -13.42
N GLU A 99 28.27 3.55 -13.17
CA GLU A 99 26.90 3.45 -12.67
C GLU A 99 26.75 3.97 -11.24
N PHE A 100 27.68 3.66 -10.33
CA PHE A 100 27.65 4.22 -8.98
C PHE A 100 27.80 5.75 -8.99
N ARG A 101 28.62 6.30 -9.91
CA ARG A 101 28.73 7.75 -10.12
C ARG A 101 27.45 8.36 -10.68
N ARG A 102 26.72 7.67 -11.56
CA ARG A 102 25.40 8.11 -12.04
C ARG A 102 24.40 8.12 -10.89
N ARG A 103 24.29 7.02 -10.13
CA ARG A 103 23.41 6.93 -8.95
C ARG A 103 23.71 7.99 -7.91
N THR A 104 24.99 8.23 -7.60
CA THR A 104 25.40 9.28 -6.65
C THR A 104 24.98 10.68 -7.12
N ARG A 105 25.08 10.97 -8.42
CA ARG A 105 24.62 12.26 -8.98
C ARG A 105 23.10 12.38 -8.92
N ALA A 106 22.38 11.32 -9.22
CA ALA A 106 20.92 11.27 -9.12
C ALA A 106 20.46 11.44 -7.66
N ALA A 107 21.10 10.76 -6.71
CA ALA A 107 20.79 10.87 -5.28
C ALA A 107 21.03 12.29 -4.75
N ARG A 108 22.15 12.94 -5.13
CA ARG A 108 22.41 14.35 -4.77
C ARG A 108 21.33 15.27 -5.31
N ARG A 109 21.01 15.14 -6.60
CA ARG A 109 19.94 15.91 -7.23
C ARG A 109 18.60 15.70 -6.53
N ASN A 110 18.27 14.46 -6.18
CA ASN A 110 17.03 14.14 -5.47
C ASN A 110 17.00 14.79 -4.08
N LEU A 111 18.09 14.70 -3.31
CA LEU A 111 18.16 15.35 -1.99
C LEU A 111 18.09 16.89 -2.09
N GLU A 112 18.63 17.49 -3.14
CA GLU A 112 18.61 18.94 -3.36
C GLU A 112 17.26 19.45 -3.87
N GLN A 113 16.64 18.73 -4.81
CA GLN A 113 15.47 19.21 -5.55
C GLN A 113 14.15 18.57 -5.09
N SER A 114 14.20 17.37 -4.51
CA SER A 114 13.09 16.49 -4.14
C SER A 114 12.00 16.36 -5.22
N PRO A 115 11.88 15.21 -5.90
CA PRO A 115 10.81 15.02 -6.90
C PRO A 115 9.42 14.79 -6.28
N SER A 116 9.33 14.51 -4.97
CA SER A 116 8.07 14.13 -4.32
C SER A 116 6.93 15.15 -4.47
N PRO A 117 7.11 16.47 -4.27
CA PRO A 117 6.01 17.42 -4.37
C PRO A 117 5.32 17.42 -5.73
N ALA A 118 6.09 17.30 -6.83
CA ALA A 118 5.52 17.22 -8.17
C ALA A 118 4.71 15.92 -8.39
N VAL A 119 5.21 14.80 -7.86
CA VAL A 119 4.50 13.51 -7.94
C VAL A 119 3.26 13.48 -7.06
N ILE A 120 3.31 14.09 -5.87
CA ILE A 120 2.16 14.23 -4.96
C ILE A 120 1.09 15.11 -5.63
N ALA A 121 1.48 16.24 -6.23
CA ALA A 121 0.56 17.08 -6.98
C ALA A 121 -0.08 16.34 -8.16
N GLU A 122 0.70 15.58 -8.94
CA GLU A 122 0.19 14.74 -10.03
C GLU A 122 -0.77 13.65 -9.51
N TRP A 123 -0.45 13.02 -8.39
CA TRP A 123 -1.30 12.02 -7.75
C TRP A 123 -2.69 12.58 -7.46
N HIS A 124 -2.77 13.71 -6.75
CA HIS A 124 -4.05 14.30 -6.38
C HIS A 124 -4.82 14.87 -7.57
N ALA A 125 -4.13 15.47 -8.53
CA ALA A 125 -4.77 16.15 -9.65
C ALA A 125 -5.22 15.20 -10.77
N VAL A 126 -4.49 14.11 -11.01
CA VAL A 126 -4.66 13.28 -12.21
C VAL A 126 -4.80 11.80 -11.88
N THR A 127 -3.80 11.22 -11.21
CA THR A 127 -3.71 9.75 -11.10
C THR A 127 -4.80 9.19 -10.21
N ARG A 128 -4.98 9.75 -9.01
CA ARG A 128 -5.98 9.29 -8.04
C ARG A 128 -7.41 9.43 -8.56
N PRO A 129 -7.87 10.59 -9.08
CA PRO A 129 -9.23 10.70 -9.62
C PRO A 129 -9.53 9.67 -10.72
N ARG A 130 -8.57 9.48 -11.64
CA ARG A 130 -8.71 8.48 -12.72
C ARG A 130 -8.84 7.05 -12.16
N LEU A 131 -8.02 6.69 -11.17
CA LEU A 131 -8.09 5.35 -10.57
C LEU A 131 -9.39 5.12 -9.79
N VAL A 132 -9.87 6.13 -9.07
CA VAL A 132 -11.16 6.08 -8.40
C VAL A 132 -12.29 5.89 -9.42
N GLU A 133 -12.31 6.66 -10.50
CA GLU A 133 -13.30 6.51 -11.58
C GLU A 133 -13.27 5.10 -12.18
N GLN A 134 -12.09 4.59 -12.51
CA GLN A 134 -11.93 3.24 -13.07
C GLN A 134 -12.38 2.14 -12.09
N ASN A 135 -11.99 2.22 -10.82
CA ASN A 135 -12.40 1.25 -9.81
C ASN A 135 -13.92 1.28 -9.58
N LEU A 136 -14.54 2.46 -9.57
CA LEU A 136 -15.98 2.62 -9.49
C LEU A 136 -16.69 2.03 -10.72
N ALA A 137 -16.13 2.20 -11.92
CA ALA A 137 -16.68 1.64 -13.14
C ALA A 137 -16.64 0.10 -13.12
N PHE A 138 -15.54 -0.51 -12.65
CA PHE A 138 -15.47 -1.95 -12.45
C PHE A 138 -16.48 -2.45 -11.41
N GLY A 139 -16.56 -1.77 -10.26
CA GLY A 139 -17.47 -2.15 -9.17
C GLY A 139 -18.96 -1.95 -9.49
N ALA A 140 -19.31 -1.16 -10.50
CA ALA A 140 -20.69 -0.94 -10.94
C ALA A 140 -21.24 -2.08 -11.84
N VAL A 141 -20.38 -3.01 -12.28
CA VAL A 141 -20.80 -4.15 -13.11
C VAL A 141 -21.48 -5.19 -12.24
N ASP A 142 -22.74 -5.51 -12.54
CA ASP A 142 -23.43 -6.65 -11.92
C ASP A 142 -22.92 -7.97 -12.53
N LEU A 143 -21.96 -8.58 -11.84
CA LEU A 143 -21.31 -9.82 -12.26
C LEU A 143 -22.29 -10.97 -12.48
N ALA A 144 -23.42 -11.02 -11.77
CA ALA A 144 -24.42 -12.08 -11.91
C ALA A 144 -25.18 -12.02 -13.24
N THR A 145 -25.21 -10.84 -13.88
CA THR A 145 -25.90 -10.62 -15.15
C THR A 145 -25.04 -10.90 -16.38
N LEU A 146 -23.71 -11.00 -16.21
CA LEU A 146 -22.80 -11.32 -17.30
C LEU A 146 -22.98 -12.78 -17.75
N ASP A 147 -22.84 -13.06 -19.03
CA ASP A 147 -22.60 -14.43 -19.50
C ASP A 147 -21.13 -14.83 -19.25
N ASP A 148 -20.77 -16.07 -19.56
CA ASP A 148 -19.41 -16.56 -19.29
C ASP A 148 -18.34 -15.82 -20.10
N ALA A 149 -18.67 -15.41 -21.33
CA ALA A 149 -17.78 -14.62 -22.17
C ALA A 149 -17.59 -13.20 -21.59
N GLY A 150 -18.66 -12.58 -21.12
CA GLY A 150 -18.65 -11.28 -20.46
C GLY A 150 -17.87 -11.30 -19.15
N LEU A 151 -18.03 -12.34 -18.33
CA LEU A 151 -17.26 -12.50 -17.10
C LEU A 151 -15.76 -12.72 -17.38
N ALA A 152 -15.42 -13.52 -18.38
CA ALA A 152 -14.03 -13.71 -18.81
C ALA A 152 -13.41 -12.39 -19.28
N ALA A 153 -14.10 -11.63 -20.13
CA ALA A 153 -13.64 -10.31 -20.58
C ALA A 153 -13.48 -9.31 -19.42
N HIS A 154 -14.39 -9.35 -18.44
CA HIS A 154 -14.29 -8.52 -17.24
C HIS A 154 -13.05 -8.86 -16.39
N LEU A 155 -12.77 -10.14 -16.18
CA LEU A 155 -11.57 -10.62 -15.49
C LEU A 155 -10.29 -10.20 -16.22
N GLU A 156 -10.23 -10.33 -17.55
CA GLU A 156 -9.09 -9.89 -18.36
C GLU A 156 -8.86 -8.37 -18.26
N ALA A 157 -9.93 -7.58 -18.26
CA ALA A 157 -9.86 -6.14 -18.07
C ALA A 157 -9.34 -5.77 -16.67
N LEU A 158 -9.81 -6.45 -15.62
CA LEU A 158 -9.31 -6.27 -14.25
C LEU A 158 -7.85 -6.68 -14.10
N LEU A 159 -7.43 -7.79 -14.72
CA LEU A 159 -6.03 -8.21 -14.74
C LEU A 159 -5.13 -7.20 -15.47
N THR A 160 -5.63 -6.56 -16.52
CA THR A 160 -4.90 -5.50 -17.22
C THR A 160 -4.78 -4.25 -16.34
N HIS A 161 -5.87 -3.86 -15.69
CA HIS A 161 -5.91 -2.73 -14.77
C HIS A 161 -4.95 -2.94 -13.58
N ILE A 162 -5.04 -4.09 -12.92
CA ILE A 162 -4.26 -4.37 -11.70
C ILE A 162 -2.75 -4.45 -11.97
N ARG A 163 -2.32 -4.91 -13.16
CA ARG A 163 -0.90 -4.87 -13.55
C ARG A 163 -0.35 -3.45 -13.51
N TRP A 164 -1.12 -2.50 -14.04
CA TRP A 164 -0.72 -1.09 -14.05
C TRP A 164 -0.77 -0.50 -12.65
N THR A 165 -1.86 -0.71 -11.90
CA THR A 165 -2.01 -0.12 -10.57
C THR A 165 -1.00 -0.66 -9.57
N PHE A 166 -0.66 -1.95 -9.61
CA PHE A 166 0.40 -2.51 -8.77
C PHE A 166 1.78 -1.97 -9.13
N GLU A 167 2.08 -1.74 -10.41
CA GLU A 167 3.35 -1.08 -10.76
C GLU A 167 3.39 0.36 -10.21
N GLU A 168 2.27 1.07 -10.33
CA GLU A 168 2.11 2.42 -9.79
C GLU A 168 2.26 2.45 -8.26
N HIS A 169 1.72 1.46 -7.55
CA HIS A 169 1.88 1.29 -6.11
C HIS A 169 3.35 1.36 -5.67
N PHE A 170 4.19 0.54 -6.33
CA PHE A 170 5.62 0.50 -6.05
C PHE A 170 6.37 1.72 -6.58
N ARG A 171 5.88 2.37 -7.64
CA ARG A 171 6.43 3.64 -8.11
C ARG A 171 6.27 4.73 -7.06
N LEU A 172 5.07 4.86 -6.49
CA LEU A 172 4.72 5.88 -5.50
C LEU A 172 5.51 5.71 -4.19
N HIS A 173 5.90 4.49 -3.83
CA HIS A 173 6.82 4.26 -2.71
C HIS A 173 8.21 4.92 -2.86
N GLY A 174 8.60 5.24 -4.10
CA GLY A 174 9.80 6.05 -4.35
C GLY A 174 9.67 7.52 -3.90
N TYR A 175 8.45 7.99 -3.62
CA TYR A 175 8.13 9.39 -3.39
C TYR A 175 7.44 9.66 -2.06
N ASP A 176 6.72 8.69 -1.48
CA ASP A 176 6.09 8.81 -0.16
C ASP A 176 7.06 8.52 1.00
N LEU A 177 7.92 7.50 0.90
CA LEU A 177 8.84 7.07 1.95
C LEU A 177 10.07 7.98 2.08
N GLY A 178 10.46 8.64 0.98
CA GLY A 178 11.66 9.48 0.93
C GLY A 178 11.63 10.64 1.93
N PRO A 179 10.60 11.52 1.89
CA PRO A 179 10.45 12.63 2.84
C PRO A 179 10.40 12.17 4.30
N ILE A 180 9.63 11.12 4.59
CA ILE A 180 9.51 10.53 5.94
C ILE A 180 10.88 10.01 6.41
N GLY A 181 11.59 9.27 5.56
CA GLY A 181 12.93 8.75 5.85
C GLY A 181 13.95 9.86 6.14
N GLN A 182 13.87 10.99 5.43
CA GLN A 182 14.75 12.13 5.67
C GLN A 182 14.51 12.77 7.04
N LEU A 183 13.24 12.92 7.45
CA LEU A 183 12.88 13.39 8.80
C LEU A 183 13.43 12.45 9.88
N LEU A 184 13.24 11.13 9.71
CA LEU A 184 13.72 10.13 10.68
C LEU A 184 15.26 10.13 10.80
N VAL A 185 15.97 10.25 9.68
CA VAL A 185 17.44 10.33 9.68
C VAL A 185 17.93 11.61 10.35
N ALA A 186 17.25 12.74 10.12
CA ALA A 186 17.59 14.00 10.79
C ALA A 186 17.30 13.91 12.31
N GLY A 187 16.14 13.38 12.70
CA GLY A 187 15.78 13.13 14.09
C GLY A 187 16.79 12.28 14.84
N HIS A 188 17.28 11.21 14.20
CA HIS A 188 18.34 10.38 14.76
C HIS A 188 19.63 11.18 15.05
N ARG A 189 20.01 12.13 14.17
CA ARG A 189 21.18 13.00 14.40
C ARG A 189 20.98 13.97 15.56
N TRP A 190 19.75 14.40 15.80
CA TRP A 190 19.37 15.22 16.96
C TRP A 190 19.08 14.38 18.22
N ARG A 191 19.29 13.07 18.17
CA ARG A 191 18.99 12.11 19.26
C ARG A 191 17.52 12.10 19.69
N ILE A 192 16.62 12.34 18.73
CA ILE A 192 15.18 12.21 18.91
C ILE A 192 14.76 10.83 18.37
N PRO A 193 14.10 9.99 19.18
CA PRO A 193 13.61 8.68 18.73
C PRO A 193 12.66 8.76 17.54
N GLY A 194 12.73 7.77 16.65
CA GLY A 194 11.89 7.72 15.45
C GLY A 194 10.39 7.71 15.75
N GLY A 195 9.96 7.02 16.82
CA GLY A 195 8.56 7.01 17.23
C GLY A 195 8.03 8.40 17.59
N GLU A 196 8.85 9.23 18.23
CA GLU A 196 8.47 10.61 18.55
C GLU A 196 8.41 11.49 17.29
N MET A 197 9.31 11.25 16.32
CA MET A 197 9.23 11.92 15.01
C MET A 197 7.98 11.53 14.22
N LEU A 198 7.59 10.25 14.27
CA LEU A 198 6.36 9.78 13.63
C LEU A 198 5.11 10.35 14.29
N ALA A 199 5.12 10.59 15.61
CA ALA A 199 4.01 11.24 16.30
C ALA A 199 3.70 12.64 15.74
N ALA A 200 4.72 13.36 15.26
CA ALA A 200 4.55 14.65 14.59
C ALA A 200 3.88 14.56 13.20
N LEU A 201 3.66 13.36 12.66
CA LEU A 201 2.98 13.12 11.38
C LEU A 201 1.50 12.78 11.56
N VAL A 202 1.03 12.59 12.80
CA VAL A 202 -0.38 12.30 13.08
C VAL A 202 -1.28 13.41 12.51
N GLY A 203 -2.42 12.99 11.95
CA GLY A 203 -3.41 13.87 11.34
C GLY A 203 -3.01 14.52 10.01
N ALA A 204 -1.89 14.12 9.40
CA ALA A 204 -1.43 14.70 8.13
C ALA A 204 -2.09 14.11 6.87
N SER A 205 -2.81 12.99 6.98
CA SER A 205 -3.51 12.36 5.85
C SER A 205 -5.04 12.54 5.92
N PRO A 206 -5.63 13.35 5.01
CA PRO A 206 -7.05 13.31 4.70
C PRO A 206 -7.60 11.93 4.33
N SER A 207 -6.85 11.08 3.62
CA SER A 207 -7.29 9.74 3.19
C SER A 207 -7.52 8.77 4.35
N THR A 208 -6.84 8.97 5.48
CA THR A 208 -7.11 8.23 6.73
C THR A 208 -8.31 8.81 7.48
N SER A 209 -8.46 10.14 7.51
CA SER A 209 -9.53 10.82 8.28
C SER A 209 -10.91 10.78 7.62
N ALA A 210 -11.00 10.90 6.30
CA ALA A 210 -12.29 11.01 5.60
C ALA A 210 -13.21 9.78 5.74
N PRO A 211 -12.72 8.52 5.67
CA PRO A 211 -13.54 7.34 5.92
C PRO A 211 -14.03 7.26 7.37
N ILE A 212 -13.19 7.63 8.34
CA ILE A 212 -13.55 7.69 9.76
C ILE A 212 -14.67 8.71 9.98
N GLU A 213 -14.54 9.87 9.35
CA GLU A 213 -15.53 10.94 9.41
C GLU A 213 -16.86 10.53 8.77
N ALA A 214 -16.85 9.76 7.68
CA ALA A 214 -18.06 9.19 7.09
C ALA A 214 -18.78 8.23 8.05
N LEU A 215 -18.03 7.30 8.67
CA LEU A 215 -18.59 6.39 9.68
C LEU A 215 -19.11 7.15 10.92
N ARG A 216 -18.42 8.23 11.31
CA ARG A 216 -18.87 9.11 12.40
C ARG A 216 -20.21 9.76 12.09
N ARG A 217 -20.39 10.32 10.89
CA ARG A 217 -21.68 10.91 10.49
C ARG A 217 -22.82 9.88 10.58
N ILE A 218 -22.58 8.65 10.09
CA ILE A 218 -23.55 7.56 10.21
C ILE A 218 -23.87 7.27 11.67
N ARG A 219 -22.85 7.14 12.53
CA ARG A 219 -23.02 6.90 13.96
C ARG A 219 -23.84 7.99 14.65
N ASP A 220 -23.52 9.26 14.40
CA ASP A 220 -24.17 10.39 15.06
C ASP A 220 -25.67 10.44 14.69
N LEU A 221 -26.02 10.12 13.43
CA LEU A 221 -27.41 9.97 12.98
C LEU A 221 -28.11 8.79 13.66
N VAL A 222 -27.44 7.63 13.78
CA VAL A 222 -27.98 6.45 14.49
C VAL A 222 -28.22 6.78 15.97
N ALA A 223 -27.25 7.39 16.66
CA ALA A 223 -27.37 7.75 18.07
C ALA A 223 -28.49 8.77 18.32
N GLY A 224 -28.66 9.75 17.43
CA GLY A 224 -29.76 10.73 17.49
C GLY A 224 -31.15 10.10 17.35
N SER A 225 -31.27 8.98 16.65
CA SER A 225 -32.53 8.25 16.45
C SER A 225 -32.95 7.36 17.63
N ARG A 226 -32.04 7.09 18.58
CA ARG A 226 -32.19 6.07 19.64
C ARG A 226 -32.42 4.63 19.15
N ALA A 227 -32.21 4.37 17.86
CA ALA A 227 -32.21 3.01 17.32
C ALA A 227 -31.00 2.21 17.84
N THR A 228 -31.15 0.89 17.91
CA THR A 228 -30.07 -0.05 18.27
C THR A 228 -29.91 -1.10 17.17
N PRO A 229 -29.47 -0.69 15.97
CA PRO A 229 -29.44 -1.57 14.81
C PRO A 229 -28.46 -2.74 15.03
N ALA A 230 -28.89 -3.95 14.70
CA ALA A 230 -28.11 -5.18 14.76
C ALA A 230 -27.57 -5.62 13.40
N SER A 231 -27.84 -4.86 12.34
CA SER A 231 -27.39 -5.13 10.97
C SER A 231 -27.20 -3.84 10.18
N LEU A 232 -26.42 -3.90 9.10
CA LEU A 232 -26.29 -2.76 8.16
C LEU A 232 -27.62 -2.39 7.49
N THR A 233 -28.52 -3.36 7.30
CA THR A 233 -29.88 -3.11 6.81
C THR A 233 -30.69 -2.27 7.81
N GLU A 234 -30.59 -2.58 9.10
CA GLU A 234 -31.25 -1.78 10.15
C GLU A 234 -30.61 -0.40 10.31
N VAL A 235 -29.29 -0.28 10.13
CA VAL A 235 -28.61 1.03 10.05
C VAL A 235 -29.21 1.85 8.91
N ALA A 236 -29.27 1.29 7.69
CA ALA A 236 -29.86 1.98 6.54
C ALA A 236 -31.34 2.35 6.76
N ALA A 237 -32.09 1.56 7.53
CA ALA A 237 -33.50 1.82 7.83
C ALA A 237 -33.73 2.97 8.82
N VAL A 238 -32.69 3.49 9.48
CA VAL A 238 -32.82 4.61 10.44
C VAL A 238 -33.34 5.87 9.75
N SER A 239 -32.81 6.22 8.57
CA SER A 239 -33.29 7.32 7.76
C SER A 239 -32.78 7.23 6.31
N PRO A 240 -33.43 7.91 5.35
CA PRO A 240 -32.91 8.01 3.98
C PRO A 240 -31.47 8.55 3.89
N ASP A 241 -31.12 9.52 4.73
CA ASP A 241 -29.77 10.10 4.76
C ASP A 241 -28.73 9.08 5.24
N VAL A 242 -29.06 8.26 6.24
CA VAL A 242 -28.18 7.17 6.70
C VAL A 242 -27.99 6.12 5.61
N ALA A 243 -29.06 5.76 4.90
CA ALA A 243 -28.97 4.82 3.78
C ALA A 243 -28.03 5.33 2.69
N VAL A 244 -28.11 6.62 2.32
CA VAL A 244 -27.24 7.23 1.30
C VAL A 244 -25.79 7.29 1.74
N GLU A 245 -25.51 7.69 2.98
CA GLU A 245 -24.13 7.73 3.51
C GLU A 245 -23.52 6.33 3.60
N LEU A 246 -24.28 5.34 4.05
CA LEU A 246 -23.82 3.95 4.13
C LEU A 246 -23.57 3.35 2.75
N ASP A 247 -24.48 3.57 1.79
CA ASP A 247 -24.29 3.15 0.39
C ASP A 247 -23.05 3.80 -0.21
N THR A 248 -22.88 5.10 0.00
CA THR A 248 -21.68 5.83 -0.46
C THR A 248 -20.41 5.25 0.17
N TYR A 249 -20.41 4.98 1.47
CA TYR A 249 -19.27 4.37 2.14
C TYR A 249 -18.91 3.01 1.54
N LEU A 250 -19.90 2.12 1.39
CA LEU A 250 -19.69 0.78 0.84
C LEU A 250 -19.33 0.79 -0.64
N ARG A 251 -19.83 1.76 -1.41
CA ARG A 251 -19.46 1.94 -2.82
C ARG A 251 -17.98 2.24 -3.01
N TYR A 252 -17.38 3.01 -2.10
CA TYR A 252 -15.94 3.35 -2.19
C TYR A 252 -15.03 2.39 -1.45
N ARG A 253 -15.53 1.65 -0.45
CA ARG A 253 -14.67 0.86 0.46
C ARG A 253 -15.01 -0.62 0.49
N GLY A 254 -16.23 -1.00 0.13
CA GLY A 254 -16.73 -2.38 0.24
C GLY A 254 -15.95 -3.40 -0.59
N SER A 255 -15.35 -2.97 -1.71
CA SER A 255 -14.52 -3.85 -2.55
C SER A 255 -13.03 -3.84 -2.18
N MET A 256 -12.59 -3.11 -1.15
CA MET A 256 -11.17 -3.13 -0.73
C MET A 256 -10.88 -4.40 0.06
N LEU A 257 -9.77 -5.07 -0.25
CA LEU A 257 -9.23 -6.13 0.62
C LEU A 257 -8.96 -5.57 2.02
N PHE A 258 -9.37 -6.31 3.05
CA PHE A 258 -9.36 -5.81 4.43
C PHE A 258 -8.58 -6.72 5.40
N THR A 259 -8.73 -8.05 5.30
CA THR A 259 -8.06 -8.98 6.23
C THR A 259 -6.63 -9.34 5.85
N GLY A 260 -6.14 -8.82 4.72
CA GLY A 260 -4.83 -9.14 4.16
C GLY A 260 -4.63 -8.53 2.77
N TYR A 261 -3.52 -8.85 2.14
CA TYR A 261 -3.10 -8.28 0.85
C TYR A 261 -3.23 -9.26 -0.33
N ASP A 262 -3.74 -10.47 -0.09
CA ASP A 262 -3.87 -11.52 -1.09
C ASP A 262 -5.35 -11.75 -1.47
N LEU A 263 -5.60 -12.41 -2.59
CA LEU A 263 -6.94 -12.61 -3.13
C LEU A 263 -7.78 -13.58 -2.31
N ASP A 264 -7.19 -14.30 -1.34
CA ASP A 264 -7.92 -15.13 -0.36
C ASP A 264 -8.43 -14.30 0.84
N ALA A 265 -7.97 -13.06 1.01
CA ALA A 265 -8.43 -12.14 2.05
C ALA A 265 -9.84 -11.63 1.76
N LEU A 266 -10.63 -11.39 2.81
CA LEU A 266 -11.97 -10.82 2.70
C LEU A 266 -11.91 -9.34 2.30
N THR A 267 -12.87 -8.90 1.50
CA THR A 267 -13.13 -7.48 1.31
C THR A 267 -13.92 -6.90 2.50
N LEU A 268 -13.91 -5.58 2.67
CA LEU A 268 -14.68 -4.93 3.72
C LEU A 268 -16.20 -5.21 3.60
N GLY A 269 -16.72 -5.29 2.37
CA GLY A 269 -18.12 -5.60 2.08
C GLY A 269 -18.51 -7.04 2.40
N GLU A 270 -17.54 -7.96 2.45
CA GLU A 270 -17.74 -9.34 2.93
C GLU A 270 -17.75 -9.41 4.47
N MET A 271 -17.56 -8.30 5.18
CA MET A 271 -17.48 -8.23 6.65
C MET A 271 -18.48 -7.22 7.25
N PRO A 272 -19.80 -7.42 7.05
CA PRO A 272 -20.83 -6.48 7.51
C PRO A 272 -20.81 -6.26 9.02
N ASP A 273 -20.49 -7.29 9.82
CA ASP A 273 -20.40 -7.19 11.28
C ASP A 273 -19.25 -6.30 11.74
N VAL A 274 -18.12 -6.28 11.00
CA VAL A 274 -17.00 -5.39 11.30
C VAL A 274 -17.36 -3.93 10.99
N VAL A 275 -18.03 -3.69 9.86
CA VAL A 275 -18.51 -2.35 9.51
C VAL A 275 -19.52 -1.87 10.56
N LEU A 276 -20.48 -2.71 10.94
CA LEU A 276 -21.46 -2.40 11.98
C LEU A 276 -20.77 -2.09 13.31
N ALA A 277 -19.86 -2.96 13.77
CA ALA A 277 -19.12 -2.75 15.00
C ALA A 277 -18.32 -1.45 14.97
N THR A 278 -17.75 -1.09 13.81
CA THR A 278 -16.99 0.17 13.65
C THR A 278 -17.92 1.39 13.74
N ILE A 279 -19.09 1.35 13.09
CA ILE A 279 -20.12 2.40 13.19
C ILE A 279 -20.57 2.57 14.65
N LEU A 280 -20.86 1.47 15.34
CA LEU A 280 -21.34 1.49 16.72
C LEU A 280 -20.23 1.81 17.73
N SER A 281 -18.97 1.61 17.37
CA SER A 281 -17.84 1.97 18.22
C SER A 281 -17.67 3.50 18.25
N GLY A 282 -17.63 4.05 19.46
CA GLY A 282 -17.19 5.42 19.67
C GLY A 282 -15.69 5.50 19.44
N ALA A 283 -15.26 6.03 18.30
CA ALA A 283 -13.86 6.37 18.08
C ALA A 283 -13.42 7.42 19.13
N ASP A 284 -12.22 7.27 19.70
CA ASP A 284 -11.67 8.20 20.70
C ASP A 284 -11.43 9.56 20.04
N GLU A 285 -12.14 10.59 20.50
CA GLU A 285 -12.11 11.97 19.95
C GLU A 285 -10.71 12.61 20.01
N ARG A 286 -9.80 12.03 20.80
CA ARG A 286 -8.44 12.51 21.05
C ARG A 286 -7.44 12.31 19.90
N ILE A 287 -7.79 11.55 18.86
CA ILE A 287 -6.84 11.20 17.78
C ILE A 287 -6.49 12.42 16.89
N HIS A 288 -7.27 13.51 16.94
CA HIS A 288 -7.12 14.67 16.06
C HIS A 288 -7.10 16.03 16.78
N ASP A 289 -6.64 16.10 18.03
CA ASP A 289 -6.50 17.38 18.75
C ASP A 289 -5.35 18.23 18.15
N PRO A 290 -5.65 19.37 17.49
CA PRO A 290 -4.63 20.23 16.88
C PRO A 290 -3.69 20.87 17.92
N ASP A 291 -4.18 21.15 19.13
CA ASP A 291 -3.38 21.78 20.18
C ASP A 291 -2.37 20.78 20.75
N HIS A 292 -2.78 19.53 20.93
CA HIS A 292 -1.87 18.44 21.32
C HIS A 292 -0.78 18.21 20.27
N LEU A 293 -1.13 18.23 18.98
CA LEU A 293 -0.17 18.09 17.90
C LEU A 293 0.80 19.28 17.86
N ALA A 294 0.30 20.51 18.00
CA ALA A 294 1.14 21.71 18.06
C ALA A 294 2.14 21.65 19.22
N GLY A 295 1.68 21.22 20.41
CA GLY A 295 2.54 20.99 21.56
C GLY A 295 3.60 19.91 21.32
N THR A 296 3.23 18.82 20.65
CA THR A 296 4.16 17.75 20.25
C THR A 296 5.25 18.29 19.32
N ILE A 297 4.87 19.03 18.28
CA ILE A 297 5.82 19.62 17.32
C ILE A 297 6.74 20.64 18.00
N ALA A 298 6.18 21.51 18.86
CA ALA A 298 6.96 22.50 19.60
C ALA A 298 8.00 21.84 20.53
N GLY A 299 7.60 20.81 21.28
CA GLY A 299 8.50 20.07 22.16
C GLY A 299 9.63 19.34 21.40
N LEU A 300 9.35 18.82 20.20
CA LEU A 300 10.39 18.27 19.33
C LEU A 300 11.35 19.35 18.85
N ARG A 301 10.81 20.48 18.39
CA ARG A 301 11.58 21.62 17.89
C ARG A 301 12.54 22.20 18.94
N GLU A 302 12.14 22.28 20.20
CA GLU A 302 12.99 22.78 21.29
C GLU A 302 14.26 21.94 21.48
N ARG A 303 14.16 20.62 21.25
CA ARG A 303 15.28 19.67 21.35
C ARG A 303 16.19 19.67 20.12
N VAL A 304 15.76 20.29 19.02
CA VAL A 304 16.60 20.49 17.83
C VAL A 304 17.58 21.64 18.09
N PRO A 305 18.89 21.47 17.79
CA PRO A 305 19.87 22.53 17.88
C PRO A 305 19.43 23.79 17.12
N GLU A 306 19.69 24.97 17.66
CA GLU A 306 19.15 26.23 17.12
C GLU A 306 19.44 26.42 15.62
N GLY A 307 20.65 26.11 15.16
CA GLY A 307 21.03 26.22 13.75
C GLY A 307 20.38 25.20 12.80
N ASP A 308 19.74 24.15 13.33
CA ASP A 308 19.04 23.11 12.55
C ASP A 308 17.51 23.25 12.61
N ARG A 309 16.99 24.24 13.35
CA ARG A 309 15.55 24.41 13.56
C ARG A 309 14.78 24.67 12.27
N GLU A 310 15.26 25.53 11.38
CA GLU A 310 14.60 25.75 10.08
C GLU A 310 14.58 24.47 9.23
N ARG A 311 15.66 23.68 9.31
CA ARG A 311 15.75 22.40 8.61
C ARG A 311 14.77 21.36 9.18
N PHE A 312 14.54 21.36 10.49
CA PHE A 312 13.49 20.53 11.09
C PHE A 312 12.12 20.89 10.54
N ASP A 313 11.78 22.18 10.45
CA ASP A 313 10.48 22.62 9.96
C ASP A 313 10.26 22.22 8.48
N ASP A 314 11.27 22.42 7.63
CA ASP A 314 11.20 22.01 6.21
C ASP A 314 11.04 20.50 6.04
N LEU A 315 11.82 19.70 6.78
CA LEU A 315 11.72 18.23 6.72
C LEU A 315 10.37 17.74 7.24
N LEU A 316 9.87 18.33 8.32
CA LEU A 316 8.56 17.99 8.87
C LEU A 316 7.44 18.35 7.90
N ALA A 317 7.48 19.53 7.29
CA ALA A 317 6.50 19.97 6.30
C ALA A 317 6.44 19.00 5.10
N ARG A 318 7.59 18.64 4.53
CA ARG A 318 7.68 17.67 3.42
C ARG A 318 7.20 16.27 3.80
N ALA A 319 7.56 15.81 5.01
CA ALA A 319 7.10 14.52 5.49
C ALA A 319 5.59 14.49 5.69
N ARG A 320 5.01 15.56 6.25
CA ARG A 320 3.55 15.70 6.42
C ARG A 320 2.83 15.80 5.07
N GLU A 321 3.37 16.51 4.09
CA GLU A 321 2.82 16.57 2.72
C GLU A 321 2.79 15.18 2.06
N ALA A 322 3.81 14.35 2.29
CA ALA A 322 3.89 13.00 1.75
C ALA A 322 2.99 11.97 2.46
N MET A 323 2.47 12.27 3.66
CA MET A 323 1.65 11.34 4.43
C MET A 323 0.36 10.97 3.73
N ASP A 324 -0.30 11.91 3.05
CA ASP A 324 -1.55 11.58 2.39
C ASP A 324 -1.34 10.61 1.23
N LEU A 325 -0.31 10.85 0.41
CA LEU A 325 0.09 9.88 -0.61
C LEU A 325 0.43 8.52 -0.01
N ARG A 326 1.15 8.49 1.13
CA ARG A 326 1.56 7.24 1.79
C ARG A 326 0.38 6.37 2.21
N ASP A 327 -0.65 7.00 2.76
CA ASP A 327 -1.84 6.33 3.29
C ASP A 327 -2.86 6.02 2.19
N ASP A 328 -2.94 6.85 1.14
CA ASP A 328 -3.87 6.68 0.02
C ASP A 328 -3.38 5.68 -1.03
N ASN A 329 -2.06 5.54 -1.18
CA ASN A 329 -1.41 4.67 -2.18
C ASN A 329 -1.94 3.22 -2.11
N GLY A 330 -1.75 2.54 -0.97
CA GLY A 330 -2.12 1.13 -0.81
C GLY A 330 -3.61 0.85 -1.13
N PRO A 331 -4.55 1.55 -0.48
CA PRO A 331 -5.98 1.35 -0.72
C PRO A 331 -6.39 1.55 -2.20
N ILE A 332 -5.91 2.61 -2.84
CA ILE A 332 -6.35 2.97 -4.21
C ILE A 332 -5.68 2.09 -5.27
N THR A 333 -4.40 1.76 -5.10
CA THR A 333 -3.60 1.10 -6.15
C THR A 333 -3.51 -0.42 -6.00
N ALA A 334 -3.69 -0.95 -4.79
CA ALA A 334 -3.54 -2.38 -4.51
C ALA A 334 -4.85 -2.99 -3.98
N GLU A 335 -5.35 -2.54 -2.82
CA GLU A 335 -6.43 -3.22 -2.10
C GLU A 335 -7.76 -3.19 -2.85
N TRP A 336 -8.14 -2.04 -3.41
CA TRP A 336 -9.38 -1.89 -4.18
C TRP A 336 -9.38 -2.69 -5.49
N PRO A 337 -8.41 -2.54 -6.41
CA PRO A 337 -8.41 -3.34 -7.63
C PRO A 337 -8.24 -4.84 -7.37
N ALA A 338 -7.48 -5.24 -6.33
CA ALA A 338 -7.36 -6.64 -5.94
C ALA A 338 -8.67 -7.21 -5.39
N GLY A 339 -9.41 -6.46 -4.57
CA GLY A 339 -10.69 -6.93 -4.07
C GLY A 339 -11.77 -6.97 -5.15
N LEU A 340 -11.75 -6.07 -6.15
CA LEU A 340 -12.59 -6.19 -7.35
C LEU A 340 -12.28 -7.48 -8.14
N LEU A 341 -10.99 -7.78 -8.34
CA LEU A 341 -10.56 -9.03 -8.97
C LEU A 341 -11.02 -10.26 -8.19
N ARG A 342 -10.90 -10.23 -6.86
CA ARG A 342 -11.41 -11.29 -5.97
C ARG A 342 -12.91 -11.50 -6.18
N LEU A 343 -13.73 -10.46 -6.13
CA LEU A 343 -15.18 -10.58 -6.29
C LEU A 343 -15.57 -11.20 -7.65
N ALA A 344 -14.88 -10.79 -8.73
CA ALA A 344 -15.06 -11.40 -10.04
C ALA A 344 -14.62 -12.88 -10.08
N MET A 345 -13.51 -13.22 -9.42
CA MET A 345 -13.04 -14.61 -9.32
C MET A 345 -14.00 -15.49 -8.50
N LYS A 346 -14.62 -14.95 -7.43
CA LYS A 346 -15.64 -15.66 -6.65
C LYS A 346 -16.88 -15.97 -7.49
N GLU A 347 -17.33 -15.05 -8.33
CA GLU A 347 -18.44 -15.33 -9.25
C GLU A 347 -18.08 -16.42 -10.26
N ALA A 348 -16.85 -16.42 -10.79
CA ALA A 348 -16.38 -17.49 -11.66
C ALA A 348 -16.31 -18.84 -10.92
N GLY A 349 -15.83 -18.85 -9.67
CA GLY A 349 -15.80 -20.03 -8.81
C GLY A 349 -17.20 -20.60 -8.55
N ARG A 350 -18.18 -19.72 -8.24
CA ARG A 350 -19.59 -20.08 -8.06
C ARG A 350 -20.16 -20.78 -9.30
N ARG A 351 -19.96 -20.22 -10.50
CA ARG A 351 -20.44 -20.82 -11.75
C ARG A 351 -19.79 -22.17 -12.06
N LEU A 352 -18.49 -22.29 -11.79
CA LEU A 352 -17.78 -23.55 -11.98
C LEU A 352 -18.27 -24.63 -11.02
N ALA A 353 -18.59 -24.28 -9.77
CA ALA A 353 -19.20 -25.20 -8.80
C ALA A 353 -20.62 -25.60 -9.23
N ASP A 354 -21.45 -24.65 -9.65
CA ASP A 354 -22.81 -24.91 -10.16
C ASP A 354 -22.78 -25.87 -11.38
N ALA A 355 -21.74 -25.77 -12.21
CA ALA A 355 -21.50 -26.65 -13.35
C ALA A 355 -20.84 -27.99 -12.99
N GLY A 356 -20.57 -28.27 -11.71
CA GLY A 356 -19.91 -29.49 -11.24
C GLY A 356 -18.43 -29.60 -11.62
N ARG A 357 -17.79 -28.47 -11.97
CA ARG A 357 -16.38 -28.38 -12.39
C ARG A 357 -15.43 -28.04 -11.24
N LEU A 358 -15.97 -27.62 -10.10
CA LEU A 358 -15.28 -27.45 -8.83
C LEU A 358 -16.05 -28.17 -7.72
N HIS A 359 -15.32 -28.68 -6.72
CA HIS A 359 -15.91 -29.33 -5.55
C HIS A 359 -16.51 -28.32 -4.56
N ASP A 360 -15.93 -27.12 -4.49
CA ASP A 360 -16.38 -25.99 -3.66
C ASP A 360 -16.13 -24.68 -4.41
N ALA A 361 -17.00 -23.69 -4.19
CA ALA A 361 -16.92 -22.33 -4.72
C ALA A 361 -16.13 -21.37 -3.81
N SER A 362 -15.81 -21.80 -2.58
CA SER A 362 -15.21 -20.98 -1.52
C SER A 362 -13.84 -20.40 -1.86
#